data_AF-A0A225WK64-F1
#
_entry.id   AF-A0A225WK64-F1
#
_cell.length_a   1.000
_cell.length_b   1.000
_cell.length_c   1.000
_cell.angle_alpha   90.00
_cell.angle_beta   90.00
_cell.angle_gamma   90.00
#
_symmetry.space_group_name_H-M   'P 1'
#
loop_
_entity.id
_entity.type
_entity.pdbx_description
1 polymer ?
#
loop_
_entity_poly.entity_id
_entity_poly.type
_entity_poly.pdbx_seq_one_letter_code
_entity_poly.pdbx_strand_id
1 'polypeptide(L)'
;METQTSHEKKRLQTIEQKVRDVQQQLQTRLPAQYRHALALVCGTKWRLQTLQPQDAAAIAKKTRLELGAFDYRVKEQAELLTRHLLELDDVLSYGDADIKRSRKALVLFVQELLPQADAFKERSARLRQFGEQLLSGLEQQTPSTSSDSDCESEDMHVKSLFEGEESE
;
A
#
# COMPACT_ATOMS: atom_id res chain seq x y z
N MET A 1 30.27 25.15 20.38
CA MET A 1 29.74 23.94 21.08
C MET A 1 28.26 24.08 21.40
N GLU A 2 27.78 25.20 21.96
CA GLU A 2 26.35 25.40 22.30
C GLU A 2 25.41 25.41 21.08
N THR A 3 25.84 25.97 19.95
CA THR A 3 25.06 25.98 18.71
C THR A 3 24.88 24.58 18.11
N GLN A 4 25.92 23.75 18.17
CA GLN A 4 25.91 22.37 17.68
C GLN A 4 25.05 21.46 18.57
N THR A 5 25.16 21.59 19.89
CA THR A 5 24.31 20.84 20.83
C THR A 5 22.83 21.23 20.71
N SER A 6 22.52 22.51 20.51
CA SER A 6 21.15 22.96 20.23
C SER A 6 20.60 22.39 18.92
N HIS A 7 21.42 22.32 17.87
CA HIS A 7 21.05 21.69 16.60
C HIS A 7 20.69 20.19 16.78
N GLU A 8 21.56 19.43 17.45
CA GLU A 8 21.31 18.00 17.68
C GLU A 8 20.09 17.74 18.58
N LYS A 9 19.82 18.62 19.57
CA LYS A 9 18.59 18.57 20.37
C LYS A 9 17.34 18.75 19.50
N LYS A 10 17.33 19.73 18.60
CA LYS A 10 16.20 19.95 17.65
C LYS A 10 16.02 18.77 16.71
N ARG A 11 17.13 18.22 16.20
CA ARG A 11 17.10 17.02 15.35
C ARG A 11 16.50 15.83 16.10
N LEU A 12 16.93 15.60 17.34
CA LEU A 12 16.41 14.54 18.19
C LEU A 12 14.90 14.69 18.46
N GLN A 13 14.44 15.90 18.78
CA GLN A 13 13.01 16.21 18.96
C GLN A 13 12.21 15.95 17.67
N THR A 14 12.78 16.27 16.52
CA THR A 14 12.15 16.02 15.22
C THR A 14 11.99 14.52 14.97
N ILE A 15 13.03 13.73 15.25
CA ILE A 15 12.96 12.27 15.12
C ILE A 15 11.95 11.70 16.11
N GLU A 16 11.93 12.19 17.35
CA GLU A 16 10.95 11.77 18.35
C GLU A 16 9.50 11.98 17.87
N GLN A 17 9.20 13.14 17.28
CA GLN A 17 7.88 13.40 16.74
C GLN A 17 7.52 12.42 15.62
N LYS A 18 8.44 12.17 14.67
CA LYS A 18 8.21 11.19 13.60
C LYS A 18 7.95 9.79 14.12
N VAL A 19 8.70 9.35 15.14
CA VAL A 19 8.49 8.03 15.77
C VAL A 19 7.12 7.97 16.46
N ARG A 20 6.69 9.04 17.14
CA ARG A 20 5.35 9.13 17.74
C ARG A 20 4.25 9.10 16.69
N ASP A 21 4.46 9.74 15.53
CA ASP A 21 3.51 9.68 14.43
C ASP A 21 3.35 8.24 13.92
N VAL A 22 4.46 7.50 13.76
CA VAL A 22 4.41 6.07 13.39
C VAL A 22 3.72 5.24 14.47
N GLN A 23 4.00 5.48 15.75
CA GLN A 23 3.27 4.83 16.85
C GLN A 23 1.76 5.05 16.72
N GLN A 24 1.33 6.30 16.48
CA GLN A 24 -0.09 6.62 16.32
C GLN A 24 -0.69 5.86 15.13
N GLN A 25 0.03 5.77 14.01
CA GLN A 25 -0.41 4.98 12.85
C GLN A 25 -0.61 3.50 13.23
N LEU A 26 0.38 2.89 13.87
CA LEU A 26 0.34 1.48 14.28
C LEU A 26 -0.80 1.19 15.27
N GLN A 27 -1.02 2.06 16.26
CA GLN A 27 -1.95 1.79 17.35
C GLN A 27 -3.40 2.14 17.01
N THR A 28 -3.64 3.14 16.16
CA THR A 28 -5.01 3.67 15.92
C THR A 28 -5.47 3.49 14.48
N ARG A 29 -4.67 3.94 13.51
CA ARG A 29 -5.12 4.05 12.12
C ARG A 29 -5.05 2.72 11.37
N LEU A 30 -3.94 1.98 11.47
CA LEU A 30 -3.79 0.70 10.81
C LEU A 30 -4.85 -0.34 11.23
N PRO A 31 -5.19 -0.51 12.53
CA PRO A 31 -6.29 -1.41 12.90
C PRO A 31 -7.62 -1.04 12.26
N ALA A 32 -7.94 0.26 12.16
CA ALA A 32 -9.17 0.72 11.51
C ALA A 32 -9.15 0.45 10.00
N GLN A 33 -8.03 0.77 9.34
CA GLN A 33 -7.84 0.49 7.91
C GLN A 33 -7.89 -1.00 7.60
N TYR A 34 -7.34 -1.85 8.46
CA TYR A 34 -7.42 -3.30 8.34
C TYR A 34 -8.88 -3.78 8.34
N ARG A 35 -9.69 -3.32 9.30
CA ARG A 35 -11.12 -3.67 9.36
C ARG A 35 -11.86 -3.20 8.12
N HIS A 36 -11.55 -2.01 7.63
CA HIS A 36 -12.15 -1.48 6.40
C HIS A 36 -11.77 -2.31 5.17
N ALA A 37 -10.48 -2.65 5.01
CA ALA A 37 -10.00 -3.49 3.92
C ALA A 37 -10.63 -4.90 3.97
N LEU A 38 -10.77 -5.48 5.16
CA LEU A 38 -11.48 -6.75 5.34
C LEU A 38 -12.96 -6.63 4.93
N ALA A 39 -13.66 -5.60 5.39
CA ALA A 39 -15.06 -5.35 5.02
C ALA A 39 -15.22 -5.13 3.52
N LEU A 40 -14.27 -4.44 2.88
CA LEU A 40 -14.23 -4.25 1.42
C LEU A 40 -14.15 -5.61 0.70
N VAL A 41 -13.24 -6.49 1.11
CA VAL A 41 -13.11 -7.84 0.50
C VAL A 41 -14.39 -8.65 0.67
N CYS A 42 -14.95 -8.69 1.88
CA CYS A 42 -16.18 -9.42 2.16
C CYS A 42 -17.36 -8.85 1.38
N GLY A 43 -17.49 -7.52 1.31
CA GLY A 43 -18.53 -6.84 0.54
C GLY A 43 -18.40 -7.08 -0.96
N THR A 44 -17.17 -7.03 -1.50
CA THR A 44 -16.92 -7.37 -2.89
C THR A 44 -17.27 -8.83 -3.18
N LYS A 45 -16.83 -9.77 -2.34
CA LYS A 45 -17.20 -11.19 -2.49
C LYS A 45 -18.71 -11.36 -2.55
N TRP A 46 -19.43 -10.79 -1.58
CA TRP A 46 -20.88 -10.87 -1.54
C TRP A 46 -21.49 -10.30 -2.81
N ARG A 47 -21.10 -9.09 -3.21
CA ARG A 47 -21.60 -8.41 -4.43
C ARG A 47 -21.39 -9.26 -5.68
N LEU A 48 -20.21 -9.85 -5.84
CA LEU A 48 -19.89 -10.69 -7.01
C LEU A 48 -20.73 -11.98 -7.02
N GLN A 49 -20.97 -12.59 -5.85
CA GLN A 49 -21.75 -13.83 -5.74
C GLN A 49 -23.26 -13.61 -5.90
N THR A 50 -23.80 -12.53 -5.33
CA THR A 50 -25.25 -12.31 -5.26
C THR A 50 -25.80 -11.51 -6.43
N LEU A 51 -25.07 -10.48 -6.87
CA LEU A 51 -25.56 -9.56 -7.91
C LEU A 51 -25.01 -9.89 -9.30
N GLN A 52 -23.95 -10.69 -9.39
CA GLN A 52 -23.29 -11.08 -10.65
C GLN A 52 -23.17 -9.92 -11.65
N PRO A 53 -22.56 -8.80 -11.24
CA PRO A 53 -22.57 -7.60 -12.06
C PRO A 53 -21.68 -7.80 -13.31
N GLN A 54 -22.05 -7.17 -14.43
CA GLN A 54 -21.30 -7.29 -15.69
C GLN A 54 -19.85 -6.80 -15.58
N ASP A 55 -19.55 -5.90 -14.64
CA ASP A 55 -18.23 -5.33 -14.36
C ASP A 55 -17.44 -6.10 -13.28
N ALA A 56 -17.76 -7.38 -13.06
CA ALA A 56 -17.14 -8.23 -12.03
C ALA A 56 -15.60 -8.15 -11.99
N ALA A 57 -14.95 -8.27 -13.15
CA ALA A 57 -13.49 -8.20 -13.27
C ALA A 57 -12.92 -6.82 -12.87
N ALA A 58 -13.63 -5.73 -13.20
CA ALA A 58 -13.20 -4.38 -12.83
C ALA A 58 -13.32 -4.17 -11.32
N ILE A 59 -14.39 -4.66 -10.70
CA ILE A 59 -14.59 -4.60 -9.24
C ILE A 59 -13.51 -5.41 -8.51
N ALA A 60 -13.23 -6.63 -8.97
CA ALA A 60 -12.19 -7.48 -8.40
C ALA A 60 -10.81 -6.82 -8.51
N LYS A 61 -10.46 -6.30 -9.70
CA LYS A 61 -9.21 -5.56 -9.93
C LYS A 61 -9.08 -4.34 -8.99
N LYS A 62 -10.14 -3.54 -8.84
CA LYS A 62 -10.15 -2.40 -7.91
C LYS A 62 -9.88 -2.85 -6.48
N THR A 63 -10.54 -3.92 -6.04
CA THR A 63 -10.37 -4.46 -4.68
C THR A 63 -8.94 -4.96 -4.46
N ARG A 64 -8.33 -5.64 -5.43
CA ARG A 64 -6.91 -6.05 -5.36
C ARG A 64 -5.97 -4.86 -5.24
N LEU A 65 -6.24 -3.78 -5.97
CA LEU A 65 -5.42 -2.56 -5.93
C LEU A 65 -5.48 -1.89 -4.54
N GLU A 66 -6.67 -1.78 -3.96
CA GLU A 66 -6.85 -1.25 -2.60
C GLU A 66 -6.13 -2.12 -1.54
N LEU A 67 -6.21 -3.45 -1.66
CA LEU A 67 -5.46 -4.37 -0.79
C LEU A 67 -3.95 -4.20 -0.94
N GLY A 68 -3.46 -4.05 -2.17
CA GLY A 68 -2.05 -3.79 -2.44
C GLY A 68 -1.57 -2.47 -1.85
N ALA A 69 -2.37 -1.41 -1.97
CA ALA A 69 -2.08 -0.10 -1.39
C ALA A 69 -2.05 -0.14 0.14
N PHE A 70 -2.98 -0.85 0.76
CA PHE A 70 -2.98 -1.06 2.21
C PHE A 70 -1.73 -1.84 2.67
N ASP A 71 -1.41 -2.96 2.02
CA ASP A 71 -0.23 -3.77 2.33
C ASP A 71 1.08 -2.97 2.20
N TYR A 72 1.18 -2.12 1.18
CA TYR A 72 2.31 -1.21 1.01
C TYR A 72 2.45 -0.22 2.18
N ARG A 73 1.37 0.48 2.55
CA ARG A 73 1.37 1.46 3.65
C ARG A 73 1.74 0.85 5.00
N VAL A 74 1.35 -0.42 5.22
CA VAL A 74 1.71 -1.16 6.43
C VAL A 74 3.21 -1.45 6.46
N LYS A 75 3.78 -1.93 5.33
CA LYS A 75 5.22 -2.22 5.21
C LYS A 75 6.08 -0.97 5.40
N GLU A 76 5.62 0.15 4.85
CA GLU A 76 6.27 1.46 5.00
C GLU A 76 6.48 1.83 6.48
N GLN A 77 5.55 1.49 7.39
CA GLN A 77 5.73 1.82 8.81
C GLN A 77 6.96 1.14 9.44
N ALA A 78 7.24 -0.12 9.08
CA ALA A 78 8.43 -0.82 9.58
C ALA A 78 9.73 -0.24 8.99
N GLU A 79 9.68 0.14 7.71
CA GLU A 79 10.81 0.78 7.03
C GLU A 79 11.11 2.16 7.63
N LEU A 80 10.07 2.96 7.95
CA LEU A 80 10.23 4.25 8.63
C LEU A 80 10.88 4.11 10.01
N LEU A 81 10.44 3.13 10.82
CA LEU A 81 11.06 2.86 12.12
C LEU A 81 12.54 2.49 11.96
N THR A 82 12.86 1.64 10.98
CA THR A 82 14.25 1.24 10.70
C THR A 82 15.09 2.45 10.26
N ARG A 83 14.53 3.31 9.40
CA ARG A 83 15.17 4.56 9.00
C ARG A 83 15.42 5.50 10.18
N HIS A 84 14.47 5.61 11.11
CA HIS A 84 14.66 6.43 12.31
C HIS A 84 15.74 5.89 13.24
N LEU A 85 15.96 4.58 13.31
CA LEU A 85 17.14 4.03 14.02
C LEU A 85 18.45 4.51 13.39
N LEU A 86 18.56 4.46 12.06
CA LEU A 86 19.74 4.98 11.35
C LEU A 86 19.92 6.48 11.58
N GLU A 87 18.84 7.26 11.50
CA GLU A 87 18.88 8.70 11.79
C GLU A 87 19.32 9.00 13.23
N LEU A 88 19.01 8.13 14.20
CA LEU A 88 19.44 8.27 15.59
C LEU A 88 20.92 7.94 15.79
N ASP A 89 21.46 6.96 15.08
CA ASP A 89 22.89 6.61 15.14
C ASP A 89 23.77 7.81 14.74
N ASP A 90 23.28 8.62 13.80
CA ASP A 90 23.93 9.84 13.31
C ASP A 90 23.80 11.06 14.25
N VAL A 91 23.02 10.99 15.35
CA VAL A 91 22.87 12.11 16.29
C VAL A 91 24.06 12.15 17.25
N LEU A 92 24.85 13.22 17.21
CA LEU A 92 26.03 13.38 18.04
C LEU A 92 25.70 14.02 19.39
N SER A 93 26.26 13.48 20.48
CA SER A 93 26.00 14.02 21.83
C SER A 93 26.90 15.19 22.21
N TYR A 94 28.09 15.33 21.62
CA TYR A 94 29.09 16.35 21.98
C TYR A 94 29.37 16.45 23.50
N GLY A 95 29.26 15.33 24.22
CA GLY A 95 29.43 15.28 25.69
C GLY A 95 28.18 15.61 26.50
N ASP A 96 27.06 15.98 25.87
CA ASP A 96 25.78 16.23 26.53
C ASP A 96 25.11 14.91 26.95
N ALA A 97 24.97 14.72 28.26
CA ALA A 97 24.39 13.51 28.85
C ALA A 97 22.89 13.37 28.56
N ASP A 98 22.17 14.48 28.38
CA ASP A 98 20.74 14.46 28.09
C ASP A 98 20.48 14.02 26.66
N ILE A 99 21.27 14.50 25.69
CA ILE A 99 21.20 14.02 24.30
C ILE A 99 21.46 12.51 24.26
N LYS A 100 22.49 12.03 24.97
CA LYS A 100 22.83 10.60 25.04
C LYS A 100 21.70 9.77 25.65
N ARG A 101 21.11 10.24 26.76
CA ARG A 101 20.00 9.56 27.44
C ARG A 101 18.75 9.52 26.56
N SER A 102 18.34 10.65 26.01
CA SER A 102 17.15 10.77 25.18
C SER A 102 17.28 9.95 23.89
N ARG A 103 18.45 9.97 23.23
CA ARG A 103 18.74 9.11 22.07
C ARG A 103 18.59 7.63 22.44
N LYS A 104 19.16 7.19 23.57
CA LYS A 104 19.05 5.80 24.02
C LYS A 104 17.59 5.41 24.31
N ALA A 105 16.84 6.27 24.98
CA ALA A 105 15.43 6.04 25.27
C ALA A 105 14.62 5.91 23.97
N LEU A 106 14.88 6.77 22.99
CA LEU A 106 14.19 6.73 21.70
C LEU A 106 14.57 5.49 20.87
N VAL A 107 15.82 5.04 20.91
CA VAL A 107 16.24 3.76 20.29
C VAL A 107 15.46 2.59 20.89
N LEU A 108 15.39 2.50 22.22
CA LEU A 108 14.61 1.44 22.89
C LEU A 108 13.14 1.50 22.51
N PHE A 109 12.58 2.71 22.46
CA PHE A 109 11.19 2.90 22.08
C PHE A 109 10.91 2.45 20.64
N VAL A 110 11.78 2.78 19.68
CA VAL A 110 11.66 2.29 18.30
C VAL A 110 11.79 0.76 18.24
N GLN A 111 12.69 0.16 19.02
CA GLN A 111 12.84 -1.29 19.13
C GLN A 111 11.58 -1.99 19.69
N GLU A 112 10.83 -1.33 20.56
CA GLU A 112 9.53 -1.82 21.06
C GLU A 112 8.41 -1.73 20.00
N LEU A 113 8.50 -0.78 19.07
CA LEU A 113 7.51 -0.58 18.00
C LEU A 113 7.73 -1.53 16.81
N LEU A 114 8.98 -1.88 16.50
CA LEU A 114 9.32 -2.74 15.35
C LEU A 114 8.56 -4.08 15.34
N PRO A 115 8.48 -4.85 16.45
CA PRO A 115 7.68 -6.07 16.48
C PRO A 115 6.19 -5.85 16.20
N GLN A 116 5.64 -4.70 16.60
CA GLN A 116 4.25 -4.36 16.33
C GLN A 116 4.04 -4.08 14.84
N ALA A 117 4.97 -3.35 14.21
CA ALA A 117 4.95 -3.10 12.77
C ALA A 117 5.08 -4.41 11.96
N ASP A 118 5.97 -5.32 12.37
CA ASP A 118 6.13 -6.62 11.72
C ASP A 118 4.90 -7.52 11.88
N ALA A 119 4.27 -7.54 13.06
CA ALA A 119 3.00 -8.24 13.25
C ALA A 119 1.89 -7.68 12.33
N PHE A 120 1.87 -6.36 12.09
CA PHE A 120 0.95 -5.77 11.14
C PHE A 120 1.28 -6.14 9.69
N LYS A 121 2.55 -6.18 9.29
CA LYS A 121 2.99 -6.65 7.96
C LYS A 121 2.53 -8.08 7.70
N GLU A 122 2.62 -8.95 8.69
CA GLU A 122 2.12 -10.31 8.54
C GLU A 122 0.59 -10.33 8.39
N ARG A 123 -0.14 -9.55 9.20
CA ARG A 123 -1.60 -9.44 9.10
C ARG A 123 -2.05 -8.87 7.75
N SER A 124 -1.36 -7.86 7.21
CA SER A 124 -1.69 -7.29 5.90
C SER A 124 -1.42 -8.27 4.76
N ALA A 125 -0.31 -9.01 4.83
CA ALA A 125 0.01 -10.05 3.86
C ALA A 125 -1.04 -11.16 3.85
N ARG A 126 -1.47 -11.64 5.04
CA ARG A 126 -2.55 -12.62 5.17
C ARG A 126 -3.87 -12.11 4.61
N LEU A 127 -4.23 -10.84 4.87
CA LEU A 127 -5.44 -10.24 4.32
C LEU A 127 -5.39 -10.13 2.78
N ARG A 128 -4.23 -9.75 2.23
CA ARG A 128 -4.01 -9.70 0.79
C ARG A 128 -4.15 -11.08 0.15
N GLN A 129 -3.52 -12.10 0.73
CA GLN A 129 -3.63 -13.48 0.27
C GLN A 129 -5.08 -13.98 0.33
N PHE A 130 -5.78 -13.70 1.43
CA PHE A 130 -7.19 -14.02 1.58
C PHE A 130 -8.05 -13.35 0.50
N GLY A 131 -7.82 -12.07 0.24
CA GLY A 131 -8.51 -11.35 -0.83
C GLY A 131 -8.23 -11.94 -2.21
N GLU A 132 -6.98 -12.29 -2.50
CA GLU A 132 -6.60 -12.88 -3.79
C GLU A 132 -7.28 -14.24 -4.02
N GLN A 133 -7.30 -15.09 -3.00
CA GLN A 133 -7.97 -16.40 -3.05
C GLN A 133 -9.47 -16.26 -3.26
N LEU A 134 -10.12 -15.32 -2.57
CA LEU A 134 -11.56 -15.11 -2.70
C LEU A 134 -11.96 -14.54 -4.06
N LEU A 135 -11.19 -13.59 -4.60
CA LEU A 135 -11.52 -12.92 -5.85
C LEU A 135 -11.21 -13.78 -7.08
N SER A 136 -10.13 -14.57 -7.04
CA SER A 136 -9.73 -15.44 -8.15
C SER A 136 -10.76 -16.51 -8.50
N GLY A 137 -11.48 -17.03 -7.49
CA GLY A 137 -12.55 -18.02 -7.71
C GLY A 137 -13.85 -17.45 -8.29
N LEU A 138 -14.01 -16.13 -8.29
CA LEU A 138 -15.24 -15.44 -8.70
C LEU A 138 -15.16 -14.90 -10.13
N GLU A 139 -13.95 -14.63 -10.62
CA GLU A 139 -13.73 -14.18 -12.00
C GLU A 139 -13.99 -15.28 -13.04
N GLN A 140 -13.94 -16.55 -12.65
CA GLN A 140 -14.17 -17.69 -13.54
C GLN A 140 -15.65 -18.01 -13.78
N GLN A 141 -16.57 -17.35 -13.07
CA GLN A 141 -18.01 -17.62 -13.16
C GLN A 141 -18.75 -16.71 -14.15
N THR A 142 -18.07 -15.82 -14.87
CA THR A 142 -18.67 -15.13 -16.02
C THR A 142 -18.94 -16.15 -17.12
N PRO A 143 -20.20 -16.34 -17.56
CA PRO A 143 -20.50 -17.29 -18.62
C PRO A 143 -19.76 -16.85 -19.89
N SER A 144 -18.97 -17.76 -20.44
CA SER A 144 -18.42 -17.66 -21.78
C SER A 144 -19.58 -17.43 -22.74
N THR A 145 -19.69 -16.22 -23.28
CA THR A 145 -20.52 -15.95 -24.45
C THR A 145 -20.08 -16.92 -25.54
N SER A 146 -20.90 -17.92 -25.82
CA SER A 146 -20.78 -18.78 -26.98
C SER A 146 -20.91 -17.88 -28.21
N SER A 147 -19.77 -17.53 -28.79
CA SER A 147 -19.69 -16.84 -30.07
C SER A 147 -19.88 -17.89 -31.18
N ASP A 148 -21.07 -18.45 -31.27
CA ASP A 148 -21.57 -19.14 -32.45
C ASP A 148 -22.70 -18.27 -33.01
N SER A 149 -22.35 -17.42 -33.98
CA SER A 149 -23.27 -16.94 -35.00
C SER A 149 -22.45 -16.34 -36.13
N ASP A 150 -21.97 -17.21 -37.01
CA ASP A 150 -21.65 -16.87 -38.40
C ASP A 150 -22.85 -16.13 -39.00
N CYS A 151 -22.69 -14.85 -39.24
CA CYS A 151 -23.56 -14.06 -40.11
C CYS A 151 -22.63 -13.18 -40.94
N GLU A 152 -22.17 -13.74 -42.06
CA GLU A 152 -21.58 -13.01 -43.17
C GLU A 152 -22.53 -11.87 -43.55
N SER A 153 -22.07 -10.63 -43.40
CA SER A 153 -22.73 -9.47 -44.00
C SER A 153 -21.69 -8.69 -44.77
N GLU A 154 -21.90 -8.75 -46.08
CA GLU A 154 -21.14 -8.14 -47.16
C GLU A 154 -20.98 -6.61 -47.02
N ASP A 155 -19.82 -6.17 -47.49
CA ASP A 155 -19.62 -5.00 -48.35
C ASP A 155 -19.86 -3.58 -47.79
N MET A 156 -18.75 -2.89 -47.46
CA MET A 156 -18.62 -1.44 -47.65
C MET A 156 -17.21 -1.11 -48.13
N HIS A 157 -17.07 -0.91 -49.43
CA HIS A 157 -15.90 -0.38 -50.12
C HIS A 157 -15.36 0.91 -49.47
N VAL A 158 -14.17 0.84 -48.86
CA VAL A 158 -13.39 2.04 -48.53
C VAL A 158 -12.48 2.35 -49.72
N LYS A 159 -12.86 3.37 -50.51
CA LYS A 159 -12.02 3.92 -51.58
C LYS A 159 -10.69 4.40 -51.00
N SER A 160 -9.59 3.81 -51.47
CA SER A 160 -8.22 4.23 -51.22
C SER A 160 -7.96 5.59 -51.90
N LEU A 161 -7.89 6.64 -51.09
CA LEU A 161 -7.51 7.99 -51.52
C LEU A 161 -6.03 8.19 -51.19
N PHE A 162 -5.13 7.69 -52.05
CA PHE A 162 -3.73 8.13 -52.15
C PHE A 162 -3.17 7.71 -53.53
N GLU A 163 -3.62 8.40 -54.57
CA GLU A 163 -2.77 8.79 -55.71
C GLU A 163 -2.30 10.21 -55.33
N GLY A 164 -1.06 10.66 -55.41
CA GLY A 164 0.11 10.25 -56.16
C GLY A 164 0.80 11.58 -56.51
N GLU A 165 1.87 11.95 -55.80
CA GLU A 165 2.74 13.06 -56.20
C GLU A 165 4.21 12.65 -55.94
N GLU A 166 4.75 11.89 -56.88
CA GLU A 166 6.19 11.85 -57.20
C GLU A 166 6.34 12.23 -58.68
N SER A 167 6.77 13.47 -58.95
CA SER A 167 7.49 14.00 -60.14
C SER A 167 7.43 15.54 -60.04
N GLU A 168 8.50 16.34 -60.07
CA GLU A 168 9.89 16.24 -60.55
C GLU A 168 10.86 16.95 -59.58
#